data_AF-A0A8T3RAK1-F1
#
_entry.id   AF-A0A8T3RAK1-F1
#
_cell.length_a   1.000
_cell.length_b   1.000
_cell.length_c   1.000
_cell.angle_alpha   90.00
_cell.angle_beta   90.00
_cell.angle_gamma   90.00
#
_symmetry.space_group_name_H-M   'P 1'
#
loop_
_entity.id
_entity.type
_entity.pdbx_description
1 polymer ?
#
loop_
_entity_poly.entity_id
_entity_poly.type
_entity_poly.pdbx_seq_one_letter_code
_entity_poly.pdbx_strand_id
1 'polypeptide(L)'
;WFWLDMEGSDYTEATLALYERLKLDHERVGIALQAYLKRTAADVQRILPLRPCVRLVKGAYDEPATIAYRAKSAVDGNFQALAVVLAEAARDGRARLALGTHDSALIERITLMAEAAGAPRSALEVHMLYGIRRDGLVRLAAAGHPAYSLVAYGASWYAWYMRRLAERPANVVFALRQLLP
;
A
#
# COMPACT_ATOMS: atom_id res chain seq x y z
N TRP A 1 11.81 -9.89 2.52
CA TRP A 1 11.69 -8.52 3.05
C TRP A 1 11.02 -8.60 4.41
N PHE A 2 11.58 -7.91 5.40
CA PHE A 2 10.90 -7.67 6.68
C PHE A 2 10.02 -6.43 6.52
N TRP A 3 8.74 -6.54 6.85
CA TRP A 3 7.75 -5.48 6.64
C TRP A 3 7.28 -4.92 7.97
N LEU A 4 7.42 -3.61 8.13
CA LEU A 4 6.74 -2.85 9.17
C LEU A 4 5.36 -2.45 8.65
N ASP A 5 4.31 -3.10 9.14
CA ASP A 5 2.94 -2.65 8.89
C ASP A 5 2.67 -1.36 9.66
N MET A 6 1.68 -0.59 9.19
CA MET A 6 1.32 0.70 9.77
C MET A 6 -0.01 0.61 10.50
N GLU A 7 0.05 0.87 11.81
CA GLU A 7 -1.11 0.93 12.71
C GLU A 7 -1.85 2.28 12.63
N GLY A 8 -2.59 2.64 13.68
CA GLY A 8 -3.28 3.93 13.77
C GLY A 8 -2.32 5.13 13.77
N SER A 9 -2.87 6.32 13.56
CA SER A 9 -2.10 7.56 13.42
C SER A 9 -1.19 7.85 14.61
N ASP A 10 -1.60 7.46 15.83
CA ASP A 10 -0.80 7.57 17.06
C ASP A 10 0.56 6.86 17.00
N TYR A 11 0.68 5.80 16.18
CA TYR A 11 1.91 5.02 16.04
C TYR A 11 2.75 5.44 14.84
N THR A 12 2.23 6.30 13.95
CA THR A 12 2.85 6.57 12.65
C THR A 12 4.27 7.12 12.78
N GLU A 13 4.48 8.07 13.69
CA GLU A 13 5.80 8.67 13.90
C GLU A 13 6.81 7.65 14.48
N ALA A 14 6.40 6.89 15.50
CA ALA A 14 7.26 5.90 16.13
C ALA A 14 7.68 4.80 15.14
N THR A 15 6.76 4.35 14.29
CA THR A 15 7.03 3.35 13.25
C THR A 15 7.95 3.90 12.16
N LEU A 16 7.77 5.15 11.73
CA LEU A 16 8.68 5.81 10.79
C LEU A 16 10.09 5.95 11.37
N ALA A 17 10.22 6.43 12.61
CA ALA A 17 11.53 6.55 13.26
C ALA A 17 12.22 5.18 13.44
N LEU A 18 11.46 4.12 13.74
CA LEU A 18 11.99 2.76 13.76
C LEU A 18 12.46 2.32 12.37
N TYR A 19 11.66 2.55 11.34
CA TYR A 19 12.03 2.24 9.96
C TYR A 19 13.32 2.91 9.53
N GLU A 20 13.46 4.22 9.78
CA GLU A 20 14.65 4.98 9.42
C GLU A 20 15.90 4.39 10.06
N ARG A 21 15.84 4.04 11.35
CA ARG A 21 16.97 3.38 12.04
C ARG A 21 17.29 2.01 11.44
N LEU A 22 16.28 1.15 11.26
CA LEU A 22 16.49 -0.19 10.70
C LEU A 22 17.03 -0.14 9.28
N LYS A 23 16.64 0.86 8.48
CA LYS A 23 17.05 0.99 7.09
C LYS A 23 18.53 1.34 6.93
N LEU A 24 19.15 1.96 7.94
CA LEU A 24 20.59 2.25 7.96
C LEU A 24 21.42 0.95 7.99
N ASP A 25 20.99 -0.04 8.79
CA ASP A 25 21.72 -1.28 8.99
C ASP A 25 21.20 -2.44 8.12
N HIS A 26 19.98 -2.32 7.58
CA HIS A 26 19.30 -3.40 6.88
C HIS A 26 18.61 -2.93 5.60
N GLU A 27 19.17 -3.35 4.45
CA GLU A 27 18.61 -3.01 3.13
C GLU A 27 17.20 -3.56 2.92
N ARG A 28 16.93 -4.78 3.43
CA ARG A 28 15.71 -5.57 3.14
C ARG A 28 14.54 -5.33 4.10
N VAL A 29 14.40 -4.09 4.56
CA VAL A 29 13.28 -3.60 5.38
C VAL A 29 12.36 -2.72 4.53
N GLY A 30 11.06 -3.00 4.60
CA GLY A 30 9.99 -2.21 3.97
C GLY A 30 8.99 -1.68 4.99
N ILE A 31 8.26 -0.63 4.62
CA ILE A 31 7.27 0.04 5.47
C ILE A 31 5.96 0.22 4.73
N ALA A 32 4.83 0.06 5.43
CA ALA A 32 3.53 0.46 4.91
C ALA A 32 3.28 1.96 5.12
N LEU A 33 2.77 2.65 4.10
CA LEU A 33 2.33 4.05 4.22
C LEU A 33 0.87 4.18 3.80
N GLN A 34 0.13 5.03 4.52
CA GLN A 34 -1.33 5.11 4.39
C GLN A 34 -1.73 6.37 3.62
N ALA A 35 -2.23 6.23 2.40
CA ALA A 35 -2.56 7.34 1.50
C ALA A 35 -3.70 8.24 2.00
N TYR A 36 -4.55 7.78 2.91
CA TYR A 36 -5.60 8.62 3.49
C TYR A 36 -5.10 9.67 4.49
N LEU A 37 -3.87 9.59 5.02
CA LEU A 37 -3.37 10.61 5.95
C LEU A 37 -2.80 11.77 5.16
N LYS A 38 -3.11 13.00 5.62
CA LYS A 38 -2.60 14.23 5.00
C LYS A 38 -1.08 14.36 5.13
N ARG A 39 -0.48 13.76 6.17
CA ARG A 39 0.97 13.78 6.41
C ARG A 39 1.78 12.91 5.44
N THR A 40 1.17 11.91 4.81
CA THR A 40 1.89 10.86 4.08
C THR A 40 2.75 11.38 2.93
N ALA A 41 2.35 12.48 2.28
CA ALA A 41 3.18 13.11 1.25
C ALA A 41 4.52 13.61 1.81
N ALA A 42 4.51 14.25 2.98
CA ALA A 42 5.74 14.68 3.65
C ALA A 42 6.55 13.47 4.14
N ASP A 43 5.88 12.44 4.65
CA ASP A 43 6.55 11.23 5.12
C ASP A 43 7.25 10.48 3.96
N VAL A 44 6.65 10.41 2.77
CA VAL A 44 7.31 9.87 1.57
C VAL A 44 8.58 10.66 1.24
N GLN A 45 8.50 12.00 1.21
CA GLN A 45 9.67 12.84 0.92
C GLN A 45 10.78 12.67 1.96
N ARG A 46 10.41 12.53 3.24
CA ARG A 46 11.34 12.29 4.35
C ARG A 46 12.16 11.02 4.15
N ILE A 47 11.54 9.91 3.73
CA ILE A 47 12.22 8.61 3.64
C ILE A 47 12.84 8.31 2.26
N LEU A 48 12.52 9.09 1.22
CA LEU A 48 13.07 8.90 -0.13
C LEU A 48 14.61 8.83 -0.20
N PRO A 49 15.38 9.67 0.54
CA PRO A 49 16.83 9.57 0.57
C PRO A 49 17.37 8.22 1.04
N LEU A 50 16.57 7.45 1.80
CA LEU A 50 16.93 6.13 2.33
C LEU A 50 16.72 4.98 1.33
N ARG A 51 16.33 5.29 0.09
CA ARG A 51 15.95 4.32 -0.95
C ARG A 51 14.89 3.33 -0.45
N PRO A 52 13.69 3.83 -0.08
CA PRO A 52 12.75 3.08 0.72
C PRO A 52 12.05 1.98 -0.09
N CYS A 53 11.58 0.96 0.60
CA CYS A 53 10.65 -0.02 0.06
C CYS A 53 9.27 0.25 0.70
N VAL A 54 8.35 0.81 -0.08
CA VAL A 54 7.06 1.30 0.41
C VAL A 54 5.94 0.42 -0.08
N ARG A 55 5.12 -0.07 0.85
CA ARG A 55 3.80 -0.63 0.56
C ARG A 55 2.75 0.44 0.77
N LEU A 56 2.27 1.01 -0.33
CA LEU A 56 1.26 2.05 -0.29
C LEU A 56 -0.13 1.39 -0.13
N VAL A 57 -0.83 1.73 0.95
CA VAL A 57 -2.19 1.27 1.24
C VAL A 57 -3.13 2.47 1.36
N LYS A 58 -4.45 2.29 1.25
CA LYS A 58 -5.40 3.39 1.46
C LYS A 58 -5.41 3.87 2.92
N GLY A 59 -5.46 2.93 3.88
CA GLY A 59 -5.60 3.21 5.31
C GLY A 59 -6.73 2.38 5.93
N ALA A 60 -6.52 1.89 7.14
CA ALA A 60 -7.37 0.89 7.77
C ALA A 60 -8.31 1.45 8.84
N TYR A 61 -7.85 2.49 9.56
CA TYR A 61 -8.43 2.95 10.81
C TYR A 61 -9.42 4.09 10.61
N ASP A 62 -10.27 4.37 11.60
CA ASP A 62 -11.25 5.46 11.53
C ASP A 62 -10.70 6.76 12.10
N GLU A 63 -9.83 7.42 11.33
CA GLU A 63 -9.17 8.67 11.74
C GLU A 63 -10.04 9.92 11.51
N PRO A 64 -9.88 10.97 12.34
CA PRO A 64 -10.63 12.21 12.19
C PRO A 64 -10.25 12.99 10.93
N ALA A 65 -11.21 13.77 10.41
CA ALA A 65 -11.06 14.54 9.17
C ALA A 65 -9.96 15.63 9.23
N THR A 66 -9.53 16.00 10.44
CA THR A 66 -8.42 16.93 10.67
C THR A 66 -7.12 16.37 10.12
N ILE A 67 -6.86 15.07 10.27
CA ILE A 67 -5.61 14.40 9.87
C ILE A 67 -5.76 13.48 8.66
N ALA A 68 -6.99 13.05 8.33
CA ALA A 68 -7.24 12.11 7.25
C ALA A 68 -8.26 12.62 6.21
N TYR A 69 -8.04 12.27 4.94
CA TYR A 69 -9.02 12.37 3.87
C TYR A 69 -10.15 11.37 4.12
N ARG A 70 -11.40 11.87 4.13
CA ARG A 70 -12.61 11.05 4.35
C ARG A 70 -13.28 10.64 3.04
N ALA A 71 -13.26 11.51 2.04
CA ALA A 71 -13.87 11.24 0.74
C ALA A 71 -13.04 10.19 -0.02
N LYS A 72 -13.70 9.15 -0.53
CA LYS A 72 -13.04 8.09 -1.32
C LYS A 72 -12.23 8.68 -2.49
N SER A 73 -12.79 9.66 -3.20
CA SER A 73 -12.12 10.33 -4.32
C SER A 73 -10.84 11.05 -3.89
N ALA A 74 -10.83 11.67 -2.71
CA ALA A 74 -9.63 12.33 -2.16
C ALA A 74 -8.57 11.30 -1.75
N VAL A 75 -8.97 10.17 -1.14
CA VAL A 75 -8.06 9.07 -0.79
C VAL A 75 -7.45 8.44 -2.05
N ASP A 76 -8.27 8.15 -3.05
CA ASP A 76 -7.81 7.58 -4.31
C ASP A 76 -6.89 8.56 -5.04
N GLY A 77 -7.24 9.85 -5.10
CA GLY A 77 -6.40 10.88 -5.70
C GLY A 77 -5.03 10.98 -5.03
N ASN A 78 -4.98 11.02 -3.70
CA ASN A 78 -3.71 11.06 -2.98
C ASN A 78 -2.91 9.76 -3.15
N PHE A 79 -3.57 8.60 -3.13
CA PHE A 79 -2.91 7.31 -3.38
C PHE A 79 -2.21 7.32 -4.74
N GLN A 80 -2.86 7.85 -5.77
CA GLN A 80 -2.26 7.94 -7.10
C GLN A 80 -1.09 8.89 -7.17
N ALA A 81 -1.22 10.10 -6.60
CA ALA A 81 -0.14 11.07 -6.58
C ALA A 81 1.12 10.49 -5.90
N LEU A 82 0.94 9.84 -4.74
CA LEU A 82 2.02 9.18 -4.01
C LEU A 82 2.62 8.01 -4.81
N ALA A 83 1.77 7.20 -5.46
CA ALA A 83 2.23 6.07 -6.27
C ALA A 83 3.08 6.53 -7.46
N VAL A 84 2.71 7.63 -8.14
CA VAL A 84 3.50 8.18 -9.24
C VAL A 84 4.88 8.64 -8.75
N VAL A 85 4.93 9.41 -7.65
CA VAL A 85 6.20 9.84 -7.03
C VAL A 85 7.11 8.65 -6.69
N LEU A 86 6.53 7.60 -6.09
CA LEU A 86 7.28 6.38 -5.73
C LEU A 86 7.68 5.55 -6.95
N ALA A 87 6.87 5.52 -8.01
CA ALA A 87 7.18 4.81 -9.25
C ALA A 87 8.31 5.49 -10.03
N GLU A 88 8.32 6.81 -10.10
CA GLU A 88 9.42 7.59 -10.68
C GLU A 88 10.73 7.36 -9.90
N ALA A 89 10.67 7.36 -8.57
CA ALA A 89 11.82 6.99 -7.75
C ALA A 89 12.24 5.54 -7.98
N ALA A 90 11.30 4.61 -8.15
CA ALA A 90 11.60 3.19 -8.40
C ALA A 90 12.26 2.96 -9.75
N ARG A 91 11.84 3.69 -10.80
CA ARG A 91 12.48 3.70 -12.12
C ARG A 91 13.98 3.99 -12.01
N ASP A 92 14.34 4.98 -11.19
CA ASP A 92 15.73 5.39 -10.99
C ASP A 92 16.48 4.51 -9.96
N GLY A 93 15.87 3.42 -9.49
CA GLY A 93 16.45 2.57 -8.43
C GLY A 93 16.56 3.27 -7.07
N ARG A 94 15.80 4.35 -6.86
CA ARG A 94 15.76 5.15 -5.62
C ARG A 94 14.60 4.77 -4.71
N ALA A 95 13.74 3.84 -5.10
CA ALA A 95 12.69 3.29 -4.24
C ALA A 95 12.26 1.91 -4.73
N ARG A 96 11.41 1.24 -3.95
CA ARG A 96 10.55 0.16 -4.41
C ARG A 96 9.12 0.50 -4.01
N LEU A 97 8.18 0.26 -4.93
CA LEU A 97 6.76 0.51 -4.73
C LEU A 97 6.00 -0.81 -4.77
N ALA A 98 5.27 -1.09 -3.69
CA ALA A 98 4.24 -2.11 -3.64
C ALA A 98 2.85 -1.46 -3.49
N LEU A 99 1.97 -1.68 -4.46
CA LEU A 99 0.58 -1.26 -4.43
C LEU A 99 -0.23 -2.25 -3.58
N GLY A 100 -0.48 -1.89 -2.32
CA GLY A 100 -1.28 -2.67 -1.37
C GLY A 100 -2.77 -2.40 -1.54
N THR A 101 -3.35 -2.81 -2.67
CA THR A 101 -4.77 -2.57 -3.00
C THR A 101 -5.35 -3.69 -3.86
N HIS A 102 -6.67 -3.90 -3.76
CA HIS A 102 -7.42 -4.81 -4.63
C HIS A 102 -8.21 -4.06 -5.72
N ASP A 103 -8.03 -2.75 -5.80
CA ASP A 103 -8.73 -1.88 -6.73
C ASP A 103 -8.04 -1.95 -8.10
N SER A 104 -8.54 -2.82 -8.99
CA SER A 104 -7.90 -3.10 -10.29
C SER A 104 -7.87 -1.88 -11.21
N ALA A 105 -8.92 -1.06 -11.20
CA ALA A 105 -8.96 0.17 -12.01
C ALA A 105 -7.92 1.18 -11.50
N LEU A 106 -7.72 1.27 -10.18
CA LEU A 106 -6.67 2.09 -9.60
C LEU A 106 -5.27 1.59 -9.97
N ILE A 107 -5.04 0.27 -9.89
CA ILE A 107 -3.77 -0.35 -10.28
C ILE A 107 -3.47 -0.05 -11.75
N GLU A 108 -4.42 -0.30 -12.65
CA GLU A 108 -4.27 -0.06 -14.09
C GLU A 108 -3.94 1.41 -14.39
N ARG A 109 -4.68 2.34 -13.79
CA ARG A 109 -4.43 3.78 -13.96
C ARG A 109 -3.02 4.17 -13.50
N ILE A 110 -2.58 3.66 -12.35
CA ILE A 110 -1.23 3.92 -11.83
C ILE A 110 -0.17 3.32 -12.75
N THR A 111 -0.37 2.09 -13.22
CA THR A 111 0.53 1.43 -14.18
C THR A 111 0.67 2.28 -15.44
N LEU A 112 -0.42 2.75 -16.03
CA LEU A 112 -0.37 3.60 -17.23
C LEU A 112 0.38 4.92 -16.98
N MET A 113 0.15 5.58 -15.83
CA MET A 113 0.86 6.81 -15.48
C MET A 113 2.36 6.55 -15.26
N ALA A 114 2.71 5.44 -14.61
CA ALA A 114 4.09 5.06 -14.36
C ALA A 114 4.82 4.69 -15.66
N GLU A 115 4.17 3.95 -16.57
CA GLU A 115 4.71 3.63 -17.89
C GLU A 115 4.91 4.89 -18.75
N ALA A 116 3.95 5.83 -18.71
CA ALA A 116 4.10 7.13 -19.37
C ALA A 116 5.29 7.95 -18.81
N ALA A 117 5.64 7.75 -17.54
CA ALA A 117 6.83 8.31 -16.90
C ALA A 117 8.11 7.46 -17.10
N GLY A 118 8.04 6.38 -17.89
CA GLY A 118 9.17 5.51 -18.20
C GLY A 118 9.51 4.47 -17.13
N ALA A 119 8.67 4.28 -16.12
CA ALA A 119 8.83 3.21 -15.15
C ALA A 119 8.33 1.88 -15.73
N PRO A 120 9.15 0.82 -15.76
CA PRO A 120 8.69 -0.48 -16.24
C PRO A 120 7.69 -1.11 -15.25
N ARG A 121 6.81 -2.00 -15.72
CA ARG A 121 5.87 -2.73 -14.85
C ARG A 121 6.55 -3.48 -13.70
N SER A 122 7.77 -3.94 -13.92
CA SER A 122 8.61 -4.59 -12.90
C SER A 122 9.01 -3.69 -11.73
N ALA A 123 8.89 -2.36 -11.87
CA ALA A 123 9.11 -1.40 -10.80
C ALA A 123 7.89 -1.23 -9.87
N LEU A 124 6.73 -1.78 -10.25
CA LEU A 124 5.48 -1.70 -9.50
C LEU A 124 5.03 -3.09 -9.06
N GLU A 125 5.31 -3.41 -7.80
CA GLU A 125 4.79 -4.63 -7.17
C GLU A 125 3.30 -4.44 -6.82
N VAL A 126 2.52 -5.53 -6.85
CA VAL A 126 1.11 -5.52 -6.41
C VAL A 126 0.91 -6.52 -5.28
N HIS A 127 0.42 -6.02 -4.15
CA HIS A 127 0.22 -6.80 -2.93
C HIS A 127 -1.27 -6.89 -2.61
N MET A 128 -1.83 -8.09 -2.64
CA MET A 128 -3.23 -8.35 -2.30
C MET A 128 -3.33 -9.30 -1.12
N LEU A 129 -4.42 -9.23 -0.36
CA LEU A 129 -4.73 -10.20 0.68
C LEU A 129 -5.04 -11.56 0.07
N TYR A 130 -4.61 -12.62 0.74
CA TYR A 130 -4.93 -13.98 0.33
C TYR A 130 -6.44 -14.21 0.28
N GLY A 131 -6.88 -14.89 -0.78
CA GLY A 131 -8.29 -15.22 -0.98
C GLY A 131 -9.09 -14.19 -1.78
N ILE A 132 -8.61 -12.95 -1.92
CA ILE A 132 -9.36 -11.87 -2.56
C ILE A 132 -8.81 -11.63 -3.98
N ARG A 133 -9.72 -11.58 -4.98
CA ARG A 133 -9.40 -11.27 -6.40
C ARG A 133 -8.22 -12.09 -6.96
N ARG A 134 -8.18 -13.38 -6.65
CA ARG A 134 -7.09 -14.31 -7.05
C ARG A 134 -6.77 -14.24 -8.54
N ASP A 135 -7.79 -14.31 -9.39
CA ASP A 135 -7.62 -14.24 -10.85
C ASP A 135 -7.04 -12.90 -11.29
N GLY A 136 -7.40 -11.81 -10.60
CA GLY A 136 -6.82 -10.49 -10.84
C GLY A 136 -5.32 -10.46 -10.55
N LEU A 137 -4.89 -11.09 -9.45
CA LEU A 137 -3.48 -11.17 -9.10
C LEU A 137 -2.68 -12.02 -10.11
N VAL A 138 -3.25 -13.14 -10.57
CA VAL A 138 -2.65 -13.99 -11.63
C VAL A 138 -2.52 -13.21 -12.94
N ARG A 139 -3.55 -12.46 -13.34
CA ARG A 139 -3.49 -11.61 -14.53
C ARG A 139 -2.42 -10.54 -14.43
N LEU A 140 -2.26 -9.91 -13.26
CA LEU A 140 -1.22 -8.91 -13.04
C LEU A 140 0.19 -9.52 -13.14
N ALA A 141 0.39 -10.72 -12.60
CA ALA A 141 1.64 -11.47 -12.76
C ALA A 141 1.93 -11.77 -14.23
N ALA A 142 0.94 -12.26 -14.98
CA ALA A 142 1.05 -12.52 -16.42
C ALA A 142 1.33 -11.24 -17.23
N ALA A 143 0.84 -10.08 -16.76
CA ALA A 143 1.10 -8.77 -17.35
C ALA A 143 2.48 -8.16 -16.94
N GLY A 144 3.32 -8.90 -16.22
CA GLY A 144 4.69 -8.49 -15.88
C GLY A 144 4.85 -7.73 -14.57
N HIS A 145 3.81 -7.64 -13.73
CA HIS A 145 3.95 -7.11 -12.37
C HIS A 145 4.49 -8.17 -11.42
N PRO A 146 5.43 -7.84 -10.51
CA PRO A 146 5.69 -8.67 -9.34
C PRO A 146 4.44 -8.69 -8.46
N ALA A 147 3.77 -9.84 -8.35
CA ALA A 147 2.47 -9.96 -7.70
C ALA A 147 2.57 -10.88 -6.47
N TYR A 148 2.12 -10.39 -5.31
CA TYR A 148 2.26 -11.08 -4.03
C TYR A 148 0.93 -11.19 -3.30
N SER A 149 0.74 -12.33 -2.64
CA SER A 149 -0.39 -12.58 -1.76
C SER A 149 0.03 -12.51 -0.29
N LEU A 150 -0.64 -11.68 0.50
CA LEU A 150 -0.44 -11.57 1.94
C LEU A 150 -1.25 -12.66 2.65
N VAL A 151 -0.53 -13.64 3.21
CA VAL A 151 -1.12 -14.78 3.92
C VAL A 151 -1.05 -14.52 5.43
N ALA A 152 -2.21 -14.36 6.07
CA ALA A 152 -2.33 -14.42 7.52
C ALA A 152 -2.53 -15.88 7.94
N TYR A 153 -1.82 -16.34 8.96
CA TYR A 153 -1.92 -17.70 9.51
C TYR A 153 -1.81 -17.67 11.04
N GLY A 154 -2.29 -18.74 11.70
CA GLY A 154 -2.27 -18.88 13.16
C GLY A 154 -3.67 -19.01 13.78
N ALA A 155 -3.72 -19.36 15.06
CA ALA A 155 -4.96 -19.69 15.76
C ALA A 155 -5.94 -18.50 15.87
N SER A 156 -5.43 -17.26 15.85
CA SER A 156 -6.23 -16.04 16.00
C SER A 156 -6.71 -15.42 14.67
N TRP A 157 -6.65 -16.17 13.55
CA TRP A 157 -6.99 -15.66 12.22
C TRP A 157 -8.43 -15.10 12.14
N TYR A 158 -9.38 -15.72 12.84
CA TYR A 158 -10.79 -15.31 12.81
C TYR A 158 -11.00 -13.94 13.47
N ALA A 159 -10.42 -13.74 14.66
CA ALA A 159 -10.49 -12.45 15.36
C ALA A 159 -9.82 -11.33 14.55
N TRP A 160 -8.67 -11.62 13.93
CA TRP A 160 -7.98 -10.70 13.04
C TRP A 160 -8.84 -10.31 11.81
N TYR A 161 -9.48 -11.29 11.17
CA TYR A 161 -10.34 -11.06 10.00
C TYR A 161 -11.60 -10.26 10.38
N MET A 162 -12.24 -10.61 11.50
CA MET A 162 -13.43 -9.91 12.00
C MET A 162 -13.11 -8.46 12.38
N ARG A 163 -11.92 -8.18 12.94
CA ARG A 163 -11.48 -6.81 13.25
C ARG A 163 -11.34 -5.98 11.98
N ARG A 164 -10.71 -6.52 10.93
CA ARG A 164 -10.56 -5.85 9.63
C ARG A 164 -11.89 -5.53 8.95
N LEU A 165 -12.89 -6.40 9.12
CA LEU A 165 -14.25 -6.16 8.66
C LEU A 165 -14.92 -5.07 9.53
N ALA A 166 -14.84 -5.17 10.85
CA ALA A 166 -15.52 -4.24 11.76
C ALA A 166 -14.96 -2.81 11.76
N GLU A 167 -13.68 -2.61 11.45
CA GLU A 167 -13.00 -1.30 11.53
C GLU A 167 -13.55 -0.24 10.56
N ARG A 168 -14.17 -0.63 9.42
CA ARG A 168 -14.94 0.30 8.55
C ARG A 168 -16.08 -0.43 7.83
N PRO A 169 -17.33 0.07 7.85
CA PRO A 169 -18.43 -0.49 7.07
C PRO A 169 -18.14 -0.57 5.57
N ALA A 170 -17.37 0.40 5.04
CA ALA A 170 -16.89 0.40 3.66
C ALA A 170 -15.94 -0.78 3.34
N ASN A 171 -15.15 -1.26 4.31
CA ASN A 171 -14.31 -2.44 4.14
C ASN A 171 -15.16 -3.72 4.06
N VAL A 172 -16.26 -3.79 4.80
CA VAL A 172 -17.22 -4.90 4.75
C VAL A 172 -17.91 -4.96 3.38
N VAL A 173 -18.44 -3.83 2.91
CA VAL A 173 -19.09 -3.73 1.58
C VAL A 173 -18.08 -3.99 0.46
N PHE A 174 -16.84 -3.51 0.59
CA PHE A 174 -15.77 -3.78 -0.36
C PHE A 174 -15.37 -5.26 -0.37
N ALA A 175 -15.18 -5.89 0.80
CA ALA A 175 -14.87 -7.32 0.89
C ALA A 175 -15.99 -8.19 0.30
N LEU A 176 -17.26 -7.91 0.62
CA LEU A 176 -18.43 -8.61 0.06
C LEU A 176 -18.52 -8.47 -1.47
N ARG A 177 -18.28 -7.28 -2.02
CA ARG A 177 -18.28 -7.05 -3.47
C ARG A 177 -17.12 -7.74 -4.20
N GLN A 178 -16.04 -8.06 -3.49
CA GLN A 178 -14.85 -8.70 -4.08
C GLN A 178 -14.79 -10.23 -3.93
N LEU A 179 -15.75 -10.80 -3.19
CA LEU A 179 -16.01 -12.24 -3.16
C LEU A 179 -16.95 -12.69 -4.29
N LEU A 180 -17.64 -11.75 -4.94
CA LEU A 180 -18.39 -12.01 -6.16
C LEU A 180 -17.42 -12.00 -7.36
N PRO A 181 -17.55 -12.95 -8.30
CA PRO A 181 -16.65 -13.11 -9.46
C PRO A 181 -16.61 -11.88 -10.36
#